data_AF-A0A9C8AIJ6-F1
#
_entry.id   AF-A0A9C8AIJ6-F1
#
_cell.length_a   1.000
_cell.length_b   1.000
_cell.length_c   1.000
_cell.angle_alpha   90.00
_cell.angle_beta   90.00
_cell.angle_gamma   90.00
#
_symmetry.space_group_name_H-M   'P 1'
#
loop_
_entity.id
_entity.type
_entity.pdbx_description
1 polymer ?
#
loop_
_entity_poly.entity_id
_entity_poly.type
_entity_poly.pdbx_seq_one_letter_code
_entity_poly.pdbx_strand_id
1 'polypeptide(L)'
;MDIDQLIITLVETGRQASEDELQKIIEYVARAPFASYPVKISKWLREELRKHRFEITQSRMPSIELHLLKRIYVDKQWPPHTTAESFLADLHKAIQHPDVRIWTYKFRGEPYIGFLSPSHIQGVPNPEKFIYVAYSPRYGVIVTGYQASGPEAIFISGFENLKRQR
;
A
#
# COMPACT_ATOMS: atom_id res chain seq x y z
N MET A 1 13.11 -7.35 19.53
CA MET A 1 12.68 -5.96 19.27
C MET A 1 11.41 -6.04 18.47
N ASP A 2 10.35 -5.38 18.93
CA ASP A 2 9.11 -5.27 18.18
C ASP A 2 9.34 -4.35 16.96
N ILE A 3 9.12 -4.86 15.76
CA ILE A 3 9.36 -4.14 14.50
C ILE A 3 8.35 -3.00 14.34
N ASP A 4 7.13 -3.16 14.84
CA ASP A 4 6.13 -2.10 14.80
C ASP A 4 6.55 -0.91 15.67
N GLN A 5 7.04 -1.21 16.88
CA GLN A 5 7.58 -0.18 17.76
C GLN A 5 8.82 0.51 17.18
N LEU A 6 9.70 -0.24 16.49
CA LEU A 6 10.83 0.36 15.76
C LEU A 6 10.33 1.37 14.71
N ILE A 7 9.36 1.01 13.87
CA ILE A 7 8.83 1.89 12.83
C ILE A 7 8.22 3.15 13.47
N ILE A 8 7.46 3.01 14.56
CA ILE A 8 6.88 4.15 15.29
C ILE A 8 7.99 5.09 15.78
N THR A 9 9.04 4.55 16.40
CA THR A 9 10.17 5.35 16.86
C THR A 9 10.89 6.06 15.71
N LEU A 10 11.06 5.42 14.54
CA LEU A 10 11.62 6.07 13.36
C LEU A 10 10.77 7.26 12.89
N VAL A 11 9.45 7.10 12.87
CA VAL A 11 8.51 8.18 12.49
C VAL A 11 8.51 9.34 13.49
N GLU A 12 8.59 9.03 14.79
CA GLU A 12 8.56 10.04 15.86
C GLU A 12 9.86 10.82 15.97
N THR A 13 11.00 10.14 15.86
CA THR A 13 12.33 10.75 16.00
C THR A 13 12.86 11.33 14.69
N GLY A 14 12.34 10.89 13.55
CA GLY A 14 12.84 11.26 12.22
C GLY A 14 14.26 10.76 11.93
N ARG A 15 14.81 9.86 12.77
CA ARG A 15 16.16 9.34 12.59
C ARG A 15 16.23 8.43 11.35
N GLN A 16 17.45 8.31 10.85
CA GLN A 16 17.79 7.34 9.82
C GLN A 16 17.82 5.93 10.43
N ALA A 17 17.18 4.96 9.76
CA ALA A 17 17.32 3.55 10.09
C ALA A 17 18.67 3.02 9.62
N SER A 18 19.24 2.04 10.34
CA SER A 18 20.38 1.28 9.83
C SER A 18 19.94 0.26 8.76
N GLU A 19 20.86 -0.23 7.94
CA GLU A 19 20.56 -1.29 6.96
C GLU A 19 20.01 -2.55 7.62
N ASP A 20 20.54 -2.95 8.78
CA ASP A 20 20.02 -4.08 9.56
C ASP A 20 18.59 -3.86 10.05
N GLU A 21 18.24 -2.63 10.42
CA GLU A 21 16.87 -2.26 10.81
C GLU A 21 15.94 -2.33 9.60
N LEU A 22 16.37 -1.78 8.45
CA LEU A 22 15.60 -1.83 7.21
C LEU A 22 15.36 -3.25 6.72
N GLN A 23 16.38 -4.11 6.78
CA GLN A 23 16.24 -5.52 6.40
C GLN A 23 15.21 -6.24 7.27
N LYS A 24 15.25 -6.02 8.59
CA LYS A 24 14.26 -6.60 9.52
C LYS A 24 12.84 -6.07 9.26
N ILE A 25 12.71 -4.78 8.95
CA ILE A 25 11.43 -4.17 8.58
C ILE A 25 10.89 -4.80 7.30
N ILE A 26 11.70 -4.93 6.25
CA ILE A 26 11.31 -5.55 4.98
C ILE A 26 10.84 -6.98 5.22
N GLU A 27 11.62 -7.80 5.93
CA GLU A 27 11.28 -9.20 6.21
C GLU A 27 9.98 -9.37 7.00
N TYR A 28 9.74 -8.48 7.95
CA TYR A 28 8.54 -8.47 8.77
C TYR A 28 7.30 -8.03 7.96
N VAL A 29 7.39 -6.86 7.31
CA VAL A 29 6.25 -6.27 6.58
C VAL A 29 5.90 -7.06 5.32
N ALA A 30 6.86 -7.73 4.69
CA ALA A 30 6.61 -8.64 3.56
C ALA A 30 5.78 -9.87 3.93
N ARG A 31 5.49 -10.10 5.21
CA ARG A 31 4.60 -11.17 5.70
C ARG A 31 3.32 -10.62 6.30
N ALA A 32 3.18 -9.29 6.37
CA ALA A 32 2.03 -8.66 7.00
C ALA A 32 0.76 -8.92 6.17
N PRO A 33 -0.38 -9.18 6.84
CA PRO A 33 -1.65 -9.26 6.17
C PRO A 33 -2.09 -7.88 5.64
N PHE A 34 -2.96 -7.88 4.64
CA PHE A 34 -3.71 -6.68 4.29
C PHE A 34 -4.82 -6.46 5.30
N ALA A 35 -5.18 -5.20 5.54
CA ALA A 35 -6.33 -4.82 6.33
C ALA A 35 -7.60 -5.57 5.91
N SER A 36 -8.18 -6.36 6.81
CA SER A 36 -9.40 -7.15 6.56
C SER A 36 -10.68 -6.47 7.08
N TYR A 37 -10.55 -5.42 7.90
CA TYR A 37 -11.71 -4.75 8.49
C TYR A 37 -12.64 -4.17 7.40
N PRO A 38 -13.97 -4.25 7.58
CA PRO A 38 -14.90 -3.71 6.60
C PRO A 38 -14.84 -2.18 6.51
N VAL A 39 -14.59 -1.65 5.33
CA VAL A 39 -14.53 -0.22 5.02
C VAL A 39 -15.77 0.24 4.26
N LYS A 40 -16.18 1.49 4.48
CA LYS A 40 -17.31 2.08 3.76
C LYS A 40 -16.98 2.25 2.28
N ILE A 41 -17.87 1.76 1.42
CA ILE A 41 -17.78 1.94 -0.02
C ILE A 41 -18.37 3.30 -0.37
N SER A 42 -17.55 4.19 -0.95
CA SER A 42 -18.00 5.53 -1.35
C SER A 42 -19.07 5.44 -2.46
N LYS A 43 -19.94 6.46 -2.53
CA LYS A 43 -20.99 6.51 -3.57
C LYS A 43 -20.39 6.49 -4.97
N TRP A 44 -19.36 7.30 -5.20
CA TRP A 44 -18.63 7.36 -6.47
C TRP A 44 -18.04 6.00 -6.86
N LEU A 45 -17.39 5.29 -5.93
CA LEU A 45 -16.79 3.99 -6.24
C LEU A 45 -17.85 2.93 -6.57
N ARG A 46 -19.02 2.95 -5.90
CA ARG A 46 -20.15 2.09 -6.29
C ARG A 46 -20.63 2.38 -7.70
N GLU A 47 -20.74 3.66 -8.07
CA GLU A 47 -21.16 4.08 -9.40
C GLU A 47 -20.17 3.66 -10.48
N GLU A 48 -18.85 3.77 -10.23
CA GLU A 48 -17.82 3.27 -11.13
C GLU A 48 -17.91 1.75 -11.29
N LEU A 49 -17.99 0.99 -10.18
CA LEU A 49 -18.06 -0.48 -10.23
C LEU A 49 -19.33 -0.99 -10.94
N ARG A 50 -20.45 -0.26 -10.84
CA ARG A 50 -21.69 -0.57 -11.56
C ARG A 50 -21.51 -0.54 -13.08
N LYS A 51 -20.64 0.33 -13.63
CA LYS A 51 -20.32 0.36 -15.07
C LYS A 51 -19.66 -0.94 -15.55
N HIS A 52 -19.06 -1.68 -14.63
CA HIS A 52 -18.45 -3.00 -14.85
C HIS A 52 -19.36 -4.15 -14.43
N ARG A 53 -20.68 -3.90 -14.28
CA ARG A 53 -21.71 -4.90 -13.91
C ARG A 53 -21.56 -5.48 -12.50
N PHE A 54 -20.88 -4.78 -11.59
CA PHE A 54 -20.92 -5.13 -10.17
C PHE A 54 -22.14 -4.51 -9.49
N GLU A 55 -23.00 -5.35 -8.93
CA GLU A 55 -24.15 -4.92 -8.12
C GLU A 55 -23.82 -5.02 -6.63
N ILE A 56 -23.18 -3.98 -6.11
CA ILE A 56 -22.79 -3.92 -4.70
C ILE A 56 -23.95 -3.39 -3.86
N THR A 57 -24.69 -4.30 -3.25
CA THR A 57 -25.82 -4.00 -2.34
C THR A 57 -25.36 -3.63 -0.93
N GLN A 58 -24.18 -4.11 -0.53
CA GLN A 58 -23.60 -3.86 0.80
C GLN A 58 -23.01 -2.44 0.88
N SER A 59 -23.06 -1.82 2.06
CA SER A 59 -22.48 -0.49 2.30
C SER A 59 -21.00 -0.53 2.68
N ARG A 60 -20.49 -1.72 3.06
CA ARG A 60 -19.13 -1.98 3.50
C ARG A 60 -18.63 -3.30 2.91
N MET A 61 -17.33 -3.40 2.69
CA MET A 61 -16.67 -4.65 2.29
C MET A 61 -15.24 -4.70 2.86
N PRO A 62 -14.59 -5.87 2.91
CA PRO A 62 -13.19 -5.98 3.34
C PRO A 62 -12.28 -5.00 2.59
N SER A 63 -11.36 -4.35 3.31
CA SER A 63 -10.50 -3.30 2.71
C SER A 63 -9.67 -3.81 1.54
N ILE A 64 -9.16 -5.05 1.60
CA ILE A 64 -8.42 -5.66 0.49
C ILE A 64 -9.26 -5.80 -0.77
N GLU A 65 -10.52 -6.23 -0.65
CA GLU A 65 -11.43 -6.39 -1.79
C GLU A 65 -11.76 -5.04 -2.42
N LEU A 66 -12.02 -4.02 -1.59
CA LEU A 66 -12.29 -2.67 -2.09
C LEU A 66 -11.10 -2.11 -2.87
N HIS A 67 -9.89 -2.30 -2.35
CA HIS A 67 -8.67 -1.87 -3.01
C HIS A 67 -8.44 -2.63 -4.32
N LEU A 68 -8.57 -3.95 -4.32
CA LEU A 68 -8.45 -4.78 -5.51
C LEU A 68 -9.39 -4.34 -6.62
N LEU A 69 -10.69 -4.19 -6.30
CA LEU A 69 -11.70 -3.74 -7.26
C LEU A 69 -11.37 -2.36 -7.83
N LYS A 70 -10.91 -1.43 -6.98
CA LYS A 70 -10.45 -0.12 -7.45
C LYS A 70 -9.24 -0.25 -8.38
N ARG A 71 -8.25 -1.08 -8.03
CA ARG A 71 -7.02 -1.24 -8.84
C ARG A 71 -7.28 -1.87 -10.20
N ILE A 72 -8.22 -2.81 -10.29
CA ILE A 72 -8.59 -3.48 -11.55
C ILE A 72 -9.48 -2.58 -12.40
N TYR A 73 -10.61 -2.11 -11.85
CA TYR A 73 -11.68 -1.55 -12.68
C TYR A 73 -11.65 -0.03 -12.81
N VAL A 74 -11.11 0.66 -11.80
CA VAL A 74 -11.03 2.12 -11.79
C VAL A 74 -9.65 2.57 -12.29
N ASP A 75 -8.60 2.12 -11.61
CA ASP A 75 -7.24 2.55 -11.91
C ASP A 75 -6.64 1.79 -13.12
N LYS A 76 -7.16 0.59 -13.41
CA LYS A 76 -6.74 -0.30 -14.51
C LYS A 76 -5.26 -0.70 -14.45
N GLN A 77 -4.77 -0.86 -13.23
CA GLN A 77 -3.37 -1.15 -12.89
C GLN A 77 -3.11 -2.64 -12.65
N TRP A 78 -4.14 -3.46 -12.51
CA TRP A 78 -4.03 -4.91 -12.33
C TRP A 78 -4.91 -5.67 -13.35
N PRO A 79 -4.52 -6.90 -13.73
CA PRO A 79 -5.33 -7.75 -14.60
C PRO A 79 -6.74 -8.05 -14.04
N PRO A 80 -7.79 -8.17 -14.89
CA PRO A 80 -9.17 -8.43 -14.47
C PRO A 80 -9.44 -9.70 -13.66
N HIS A 81 -8.51 -10.65 -13.63
CA HIS A 81 -8.63 -11.93 -12.92
C HIS A 81 -7.71 -12.03 -11.71
N THR A 82 -7.12 -10.90 -11.28
CA THR A 82 -6.28 -10.88 -10.08
C THR A 82 -7.13 -11.17 -8.85
N THR A 83 -6.74 -12.18 -8.07
CA THR A 83 -7.40 -12.48 -6.78
C THR A 83 -6.83 -11.63 -5.66
N ALA A 84 -7.52 -11.57 -4.52
CA ALA A 84 -7.01 -10.89 -3.33
C ALA A 84 -5.66 -11.47 -2.86
N GLU A 85 -5.48 -12.79 -2.98
CA GLU A 85 -4.22 -13.47 -2.65
C GLU A 85 -3.10 -13.09 -3.62
N SER A 86 -3.37 -13.10 -4.94
CA SER A 86 -2.37 -12.69 -5.94
C SER A 86 -2.01 -11.21 -5.80
N PHE A 87 -2.99 -10.36 -5.53
CA PHE A 87 -2.77 -8.95 -5.26
C PHE A 87 -1.86 -8.75 -4.04
N LEU A 88 -2.16 -9.43 -2.93
CA LEU A 88 -1.32 -9.36 -1.73
C LEU A 88 0.10 -9.88 -2.00
N ALA A 89 0.23 -10.98 -2.74
CA ALA A 89 1.52 -11.53 -3.13
C ALA A 89 2.33 -10.54 -3.99
N ASP A 90 1.67 -9.76 -4.86
CA ASP A 90 2.33 -8.70 -5.62
C ASP A 90 2.84 -7.57 -4.70
N LEU A 91 2.07 -7.19 -3.67
CA LEU A 91 2.52 -6.19 -2.70
C LEU A 91 3.69 -6.70 -1.86
N HIS A 92 3.69 -7.97 -1.46
CA HIS A 92 4.81 -8.60 -0.77
C HIS A 92 6.07 -8.63 -1.64
N LYS A 93 5.95 -8.98 -2.92
CA LYS A 93 7.06 -8.90 -3.90
C LYS A 93 7.62 -7.48 -4.03
N ALA A 94 6.75 -6.47 -4.06
CA ALA A 94 7.17 -5.07 -4.13
C ALA A 94 7.97 -4.64 -2.88
N ILE A 95 7.53 -5.05 -1.68
CA ILE A 95 8.24 -4.78 -0.42
C ILE A 95 9.64 -5.41 -0.42
N GLN A 96 9.77 -6.63 -0.98
CA GLN A 96 11.02 -7.40 -1.02
C GLN A 96 11.95 -7.03 -2.19
N HIS A 97 11.56 -6.09 -3.05
CA HIS A 97 12.33 -5.77 -4.24
C HIS A 97 13.72 -5.21 -3.88
N PRO A 98 14.81 -5.61 -4.56
CA PRO A 98 16.17 -5.15 -4.24
C PRO A 98 16.31 -3.62 -4.31
N ASP A 99 15.63 -2.98 -5.26
CA ASP A 99 15.62 -1.52 -5.43
C ASP A 99 14.47 -0.81 -4.69
N VAL A 100 13.91 -1.42 -3.65
CA VAL A 100 12.83 -0.79 -2.87
C VAL A 100 13.33 0.49 -2.21
N ARG A 101 12.61 1.58 -2.44
CA ARG A 101 12.78 2.85 -1.73
C ARG A 101 11.79 2.91 -0.57
N ILE A 102 12.23 3.42 0.57
CA ILE A 102 11.47 3.33 1.83
C ILE A 102 11.30 4.72 2.42
N TRP A 103 10.10 5.02 2.93
CA TRP A 103 9.81 6.25 3.66
C TRP A 103 9.08 5.95 4.96
N THR A 104 9.41 6.68 6.02
CA THR A 104 8.59 6.77 7.23
C THR A 104 7.90 8.12 7.26
N TYR A 105 6.64 8.16 7.69
CA TYR A 105 5.86 9.40 7.73
C TYR A 105 4.68 9.27 8.69
N LYS A 106 4.05 10.40 9.01
CA LYS A 106 2.70 10.44 9.56
C LYS A 106 1.71 10.88 8.49
N PHE A 107 0.51 10.31 8.50
CA PHE A 107 -0.61 10.75 7.69
C PHE A 107 -1.84 10.83 8.57
N ARG A 108 -2.43 12.04 8.68
CA ARG A 108 -3.51 12.35 9.64
C ARG A 108 -3.14 11.97 11.09
N GLY A 109 -1.91 12.30 11.51
CA GLY A 109 -1.38 12.01 12.83
C GLY A 109 -0.93 10.56 13.08
N GLU A 110 -1.26 9.63 12.18
CA GLU A 110 -0.93 8.21 12.35
C GLU A 110 0.40 7.83 11.69
N PRO A 111 1.25 7.01 12.32
CA PRO A 111 2.53 6.60 11.76
C PRO A 111 2.36 5.53 10.68
N TYR A 112 3.19 5.61 9.64
CA TYR A 112 3.26 4.65 8.55
C TYR A 112 4.69 4.47 8.05
N ILE A 113 4.89 3.37 7.35
CA ILE A 113 6.04 3.16 6.48
C ILE A 113 5.54 2.81 5.06
N GLY A 114 6.14 3.46 4.08
CA GLY A 114 5.83 3.30 2.66
C GLY A 114 7.00 2.66 1.92
N PHE A 115 6.69 1.76 0.99
CA PHE A 115 7.63 1.05 0.14
C PHE A 115 7.30 1.36 -1.32
N LEU A 116 8.31 1.70 -2.12
CA LEU A 116 8.16 2.01 -3.53
C LEU A 116 9.22 1.26 -4.34
N SER A 117 8.79 0.29 -5.14
CA SER A 117 9.67 -0.51 -5.99
C SER A 117 9.28 -0.37 -7.46
N PRO A 118 10.18 -0.66 -8.41
CA PRO A 118 9.79 -0.86 -9.81
C PRO A 118 8.60 -1.82 -9.94
N SER A 119 7.67 -1.51 -10.83
CA SER A 119 6.48 -2.34 -11.04
C SER A 119 6.82 -3.55 -11.91
N HIS A 120 6.64 -4.75 -11.37
CA HIS A 120 6.69 -6.00 -12.16
C HIS A 120 5.41 -6.28 -12.95
N ILE A 121 4.36 -5.46 -12.76
CA ILE A 121 3.08 -5.63 -13.41
C ILE A 121 3.01 -4.67 -14.59
N GLN A 122 3.09 -5.25 -15.79
CA GLN A 122 3.07 -4.55 -17.07
C GLN A 122 2.00 -5.18 -17.97
N GLY A 123 1.65 -4.52 -19.08
CA GLY A 123 0.66 -5.05 -20.03
C GLY A 123 -0.80 -4.92 -19.57
N VAL A 124 -1.05 -4.06 -18.58
CA VAL A 124 -2.39 -3.63 -18.16
C VAL A 124 -2.78 -2.34 -18.88
N PRO A 125 -4.07 -1.93 -18.91
CA PRO A 125 -4.48 -0.75 -19.67
C PRO A 125 -3.88 0.58 -19.18
N ASN A 126 -3.51 0.68 -17.90
CA ASN A 126 -2.91 1.89 -17.34
C ASN A 126 -1.73 1.53 -16.41
N PRO A 127 -0.60 1.09 -16.98
CA PRO A 127 0.56 0.70 -16.18
C PRO A 127 1.30 1.94 -15.69
N GLU A 128 1.79 1.89 -14.45
CA GLU A 128 2.68 2.89 -13.89
C GLU A 128 4.05 2.29 -13.55
N LYS A 129 5.05 3.17 -13.37
CA LYS A 129 6.47 2.78 -13.24
C LYS A 129 6.78 2.01 -11.96
N PHE A 130 6.07 2.31 -10.87
CA PHE A 130 6.36 1.77 -9.55
C PHE A 130 5.13 1.13 -8.91
N ILE A 131 5.33 0.21 -7.98
CA ILE A 131 4.32 -0.23 -7.02
C ILE A 131 4.62 0.41 -5.67
N TYR A 132 3.63 1.10 -5.12
CA TYR A 132 3.65 1.65 -3.78
C TYR A 132 2.86 0.76 -2.83
N VAL A 133 3.38 0.54 -1.63
CA VAL A 133 2.72 -0.17 -0.53
C VAL A 133 2.86 0.66 0.74
N ALA A 134 1.76 0.88 1.47
CA ALA A 134 1.81 1.51 2.79
C ALA A 134 1.39 0.52 3.89
N TYR A 135 2.16 0.52 4.97
CA TYR A 135 1.96 -0.33 6.13
C TYR A 135 1.74 0.52 7.39
N SER A 136 0.80 0.10 8.23
CA SER A 136 0.51 0.73 9.51
C SER A 136 1.07 -0.12 10.67
N PRO A 137 2.12 0.34 11.37
CA PRO A 137 2.67 -0.37 12.52
C PRO A 137 1.71 -0.42 13.71
N ARG A 138 0.72 0.49 13.79
CA ARG A 138 -0.28 0.44 14.87
C ARG A 138 -1.21 -0.76 14.76
N TYR A 139 -1.47 -1.21 13.54
CA TYR A 139 -2.46 -2.25 13.26
C TYR A 139 -1.84 -3.54 12.75
N GLY A 140 -0.53 -3.57 12.48
CA GLY A 140 0.12 -4.79 11.99
C GLY A 140 -0.24 -5.14 10.54
N VAL A 141 -0.71 -4.18 9.73
CA VAL A 141 -1.33 -4.45 8.41
C VAL A 141 -0.85 -3.53 7.30
N ILE A 142 -0.85 -4.07 6.08
CA ILE A 142 -0.83 -3.28 4.85
C ILE A 142 -2.20 -2.59 4.71
N VAL A 143 -2.20 -1.27 4.51
CA VAL A 143 -3.43 -0.46 4.41
C VAL A 143 -3.79 -0.10 2.98
N THR A 144 -2.81 -0.04 2.07
CA THR A 144 -3.04 0.21 0.64
C THR A 144 -1.86 -0.29 -0.19
N GLY A 145 -2.15 -0.61 -1.46
CA GLY A 145 -1.16 -0.82 -2.50
C GLY A 145 -1.70 -0.34 -3.86
N TYR A 146 -0.85 0.25 -4.69
CA TYR A 146 -1.20 0.74 -6.04
C TYR A 146 0.04 0.98 -6.88
N GLN A 147 -0.12 1.13 -8.20
CA GLN A 147 0.98 1.59 -9.03
C GLN A 147 1.03 3.13 -9.09
N ALA A 148 2.23 3.71 -9.11
CA ALA A 148 2.46 5.15 -9.12
C ALA A 148 3.57 5.53 -10.11
N SER A 149 3.46 6.72 -10.68
CA SER A 149 4.47 7.27 -11.60
C SER A 149 5.80 7.61 -10.90
N GLY A 150 5.72 7.96 -9.61
CA GLY A 150 6.86 8.33 -8.76
C GLY A 150 6.42 8.77 -7.35
N PRO A 151 7.38 9.05 -6.44
CA PRO A 151 7.10 9.52 -5.08
C PRO A 151 6.29 10.83 -5.03
N GLU A 152 6.45 11.70 -6.03
CA GLU A 152 5.69 12.94 -6.20
C GLU A 152 4.19 12.72 -6.41
N ALA A 153 3.78 11.59 -6.98
CA ALA A 153 2.37 11.22 -7.13
C ALA A 153 1.76 10.61 -5.86
N ILE A 154 2.60 10.25 -4.89
CA ILE A 154 2.20 9.61 -3.62
C ILE A 154 2.12 10.64 -2.51
N PHE A 155 3.19 11.44 -2.36
CA PHE A 155 3.38 12.37 -1.26
C PHE A 155 2.95 13.80 -1.61
N ILE A 156 1.69 13.97 -2.02
CA ILE A 156 1.17 15.26 -2.51
C ILE A 156 0.83 16.27 -1.40
N SER A 157 0.20 15.83 -0.30
CA SER A 157 -0.22 16.69 0.81
C SER A 157 -0.68 15.86 2.02
N GLY A 158 -0.67 16.49 3.21
CA GLY A 158 -1.14 15.86 4.46
C GLY A 158 -0.18 14.85 5.08
N PHE A 159 1.04 14.75 4.55
CA PHE A 159 2.13 13.96 5.12
C PHE A 159 2.97 14.84 6.06
N GLU A 160 3.23 14.33 7.25
CA GLU A 160 4.08 14.97 8.26
C GLU A 160 5.27 14.05 8.56
N ASN A 161 6.38 14.60 9.04
CA ASN A 161 7.60 13.84 9.35
C ASN A 161 8.06 12.90 8.20
N LEU A 162 7.83 13.30 6.95
CA LEU A 162 8.21 12.48 5.79
C LEU A 162 9.74 12.38 5.70
N LYS A 163 10.26 11.18 5.92
CA LYS A 163 11.68 10.87 5.90
C LYS A 163 11.95 9.70 4.96
N ARG A 164 12.76 9.93 3.94
CA ARG A 164 13.30 8.84 3.10
C ARG A 164 14.34 8.07 3.91
N GLN A 165 14.17 6.76 3.98
CA GLN A 165 15.06 5.82 4.63
C GLN A 165 15.96 5.09 3.62
N ARG A 166 15.49 4.86 2.38
CA ARG A 166 16.27 4.24 1.30
C ARG A 166 15.87 4.81 -0.05
#